data_AF-A4VD00-F1
#
_entry.id   AF-A4VD00-F1
#
_cell.length_a   1.000
_cell.length_b   1.000
_cell.length_c   1.000
_cell.angle_alpha   90.00
_cell.angle_beta   90.00
_cell.angle_gamma   90.00
#
_symmetry.space_group_name_H-M   'P 1'
#
loop_
_entity.id
_entity.type
_entity.pdbx_description
1 polymer ?
#
loop_
_entity_poly.entity_id
_entity_poly.type
_entity_poly.pdbx_seq_one_letter_code
_entity_poly.pdbx_strand_id
1 'polypeptide(L)'
;MEISREKLNEKLASFDKLVEVEINLITSGEKVTKPTQQTPEYLSLRQELEKVVEDISKTGEPSPYDWKCLRSFIIVMARDVLNQMYSAFPDMKSNQGESFEEELDVILQFISGFESKPPFTLQRICELLINPKKNYKSSKKILFALEKLVNVTAN
;
A
#
# COMPACT_ATOMS: atom_id res chain seq x y z
N MET A 1 -22.68 13.50 1.91
CA MET A 1 -22.91 12.99 0.54
C MET A 1 -22.03 11.76 0.38
N GLU A 2 -22.62 10.57 0.41
CA GLU A 2 -21.89 9.32 0.23
C GLU A 2 -21.47 9.22 -1.26
N ILE A 3 -20.17 9.19 -1.53
CA ILE A 3 -19.68 9.02 -2.90
C ILE A 3 -20.02 7.59 -3.32
N SER A 4 -20.74 7.44 -4.44
CA SER A 4 -21.11 6.11 -4.93
C SER A 4 -19.88 5.26 -5.26
N ARG A 5 -20.00 3.93 -5.11
CA ARG A 5 -18.92 2.97 -5.40
C ARG A 5 -18.39 3.07 -6.83
N GLU A 6 -19.25 3.36 -7.80
CA GLU A 6 -18.86 3.62 -9.20
C GLU A 6 -17.89 4.81 -9.32
N LYS A 7 -18.21 5.94 -8.66
CA LYS A 7 -17.32 7.10 -8.61
C LYS A 7 -16.00 6.80 -7.92
N LEU A 8 -15.97 5.84 -6.99
CA LEU A 8 -14.71 5.40 -6.36
C LEU A 8 -13.84 4.60 -7.32
N ASN A 9 -14.43 3.76 -8.17
CA ASN A 9 -13.69 3.07 -9.23
C ASN A 9 -13.12 4.04 -10.26
N GLU A 10 -13.86 5.07 -10.65
CA GLU A 10 -13.33 6.14 -11.53
C GLU A 10 -12.13 6.85 -10.89
N LYS A 11 -12.23 7.15 -9.59
CA LYS A 11 -11.14 7.79 -8.83
C LYS A 11 -9.93 6.88 -8.68
N LEU A 12 -10.14 5.58 -8.42
CA LEU A 12 -9.08 4.57 -8.42
C LEU A 12 -8.37 4.53 -9.77
N ALA A 13 -9.12 4.53 -10.88
CA ALA A 13 -8.55 4.52 -12.22
C ALA A 13 -7.76 5.81 -12.55
N SER A 14 -8.24 6.98 -12.09
CA SER A 14 -7.50 8.23 -12.20
C SER A 14 -6.22 8.20 -11.37
N PHE A 15 -6.28 7.68 -10.15
CA PHE A 15 -5.11 7.54 -9.28
C PHE A 15 -4.08 6.56 -9.88
N ASP A 16 -4.53 5.41 -10.40
CA ASP A 16 -3.69 4.40 -11.08
C ASP A 16 -2.84 5.05 -12.19
N LYS A 17 -3.44 5.92 -13.00
CA LYS A 17 -2.72 6.67 -14.05
C LYS A 17 -1.66 7.63 -13.49
N LEU A 18 -1.95 8.30 -12.36
CA LEU A 18 -0.98 9.21 -11.73
C LEU A 18 0.25 8.47 -11.19
N VAL A 19 0.09 7.22 -10.77
CA VAL A 19 1.15 6.41 -10.16
C VAL A 19 1.72 5.34 -11.10
N GLU A 20 1.26 5.27 -12.34
CA GLU A 20 1.60 4.20 -13.30
C GLU A 20 3.11 3.99 -13.46
N VAL A 21 3.88 5.07 -13.63
CA VAL A 21 5.35 4.99 -13.76
C VAL A 21 5.98 4.34 -12.54
N GLU A 22 5.54 4.75 -11.35
CA GLU A 22 6.04 4.19 -10.10
C GLU A 22 5.65 2.71 -9.93
N ILE A 23 4.40 2.36 -10.22
CA ILE A 23 3.92 0.98 -10.15
C ILE A 23 4.68 0.08 -11.11
N ASN A 24 5.00 0.57 -12.32
CA ASN A 24 5.79 -0.18 -13.30
C ASN A 24 7.22 -0.44 -12.80
N LEU A 25 7.86 0.54 -12.15
CA LEU A 25 9.18 0.34 -11.56
C LEU A 25 9.15 -0.71 -10.45
N ILE A 26 8.21 -0.59 -9.50
CA ILE A 26 8.03 -1.56 -8.40
C ILE A 26 7.81 -2.97 -8.97
N THR A 27 6.91 -3.10 -9.96
CA THR A 27 6.57 -4.40 -10.56
C THR A 27 7.76 -5.02 -11.30
N SER A 28 8.62 -4.19 -11.89
CA SER A 28 9.83 -4.64 -12.60
C SER A 28 11.01 -4.92 -11.66
N GLY A 29 10.81 -4.72 -10.35
CA GLY A 29 11.86 -4.84 -9.33
C GLY A 29 12.90 -3.71 -9.36
N GLU A 30 12.58 -2.60 -10.04
CA GLU A 30 13.42 -1.43 -10.13
C GLU A 30 13.18 -0.50 -8.94
N LYS A 31 14.23 0.18 -8.48
CA LYS A 31 14.13 1.12 -7.35
C LYS A 31 13.35 2.37 -7.76
N VAL A 32 12.36 2.73 -6.94
CA VAL A 32 11.64 4.00 -7.08
C VAL A 32 12.52 5.14 -6.55
N THR A 33 13.33 5.72 -7.44
CA THR A 33 14.21 6.86 -7.08
C THR A 33 13.48 8.20 -6.99
N LYS A 34 12.32 8.31 -7.64
CA LYS A 34 11.47 9.50 -7.67
C LYS A 34 10.00 9.09 -7.52
N PRO A 35 9.46 9.08 -6.29
CA PRO A 35 8.04 8.92 -6.01
C PRO A 35 7.15 9.83 -6.88
N THR A 36 5.94 9.38 -7.22
CA THR A 36 4.94 10.24 -7.87
C THR A 36 4.74 11.54 -7.08
N GLN A 37 4.76 12.67 -7.80
CA GLN A 37 4.60 13.98 -7.20
C GLN A 37 3.22 14.12 -6.55
N GLN A 38 3.19 14.58 -5.30
CA GLN A 38 1.96 14.81 -4.54
C GLN A 38 1.29 16.13 -4.95
N THR A 39 0.80 16.19 -6.18
CA THR A 39 0.01 17.33 -6.68
C THR A 39 -1.30 17.50 -5.88
N PRO A 40 -1.98 18.65 -5.96
CA PRO A 40 -3.29 18.83 -5.32
C PRO A 40 -4.32 17.77 -5.75
N GLU A 41 -4.28 17.35 -7.02
CA GLU A 41 -5.12 16.26 -7.54
C GLU A 41 -4.80 14.92 -6.85
N TYR A 42 -3.52 14.56 -6.76
CA TYR A 42 -3.07 13.36 -6.06
C TYR A 42 -3.56 13.34 -4.62
N LEU A 43 -3.37 14.45 -3.89
CA LEU A 43 -3.76 14.57 -2.48
C LEU A 43 -5.28 14.46 -2.30
N SER A 44 -6.04 15.11 -3.18
CA SER A 44 -7.51 15.03 -3.18
C SER A 44 -7.99 13.60 -3.43
N LEU A 45 -7.46 12.93 -4.47
CA LEU A 45 -7.81 11.54 -4.78
C LEU A 45 -7.43 10.62 -3.63
N ARG A 46 -6.22 10.77 -3.07
CA ARG A 46 -5.76 9.96 -1.96
C ARG A 46 -6.69 10.05 -0.76
N GLN A 47 -7.03 11.25 -0.33
CA GLN A 47 -7.93 11.46 0.82
C GLN A 47 -9.28 10.77 0.60
N GLU A 48 -9.83 10.83 -0.61
CA GLU A 48 -11.11 10.21 -0.91
C GLU A 48 -11.03 8.70 -1.04
N LEU A 49 -9.90 8.15 -1.48
CA LEU A 49 -9.66 6.72 -1.65
C LEU A 49 -9.26 6.02 -0.35
N GLU A 50 -8.74 6.75 0.64
CA GLU A 50 -8.45 6.19 1.97
C GLU A 50 -9.68 5.53 2.62
N LYS A 51 -10.89 6.05 2.36
CA LYS A 51 -12.13 5.42 2.86
C LYS A 51 -12.42 4.04 2.25
N VAL A 52 -11.91 3.75 1.05
CA VAL A 52 -12.01 2.42 0.43
C VAL A 52 -11.19 1.42 1.24
N VAL A 53 -9.96 1.80 1.57
CA VAL A 53 -9.08 0.98 2.41
C VAL A 53 -9.64 0.86 3.83
N GLU A 54 -10.25 1.93 4.37
CA GLU A 54 -10.94 1.88 5.65
C GLU A 54 -12.13 0.91 5.64
N ASP A 55 -12.96 0.93 4.60
CA ASP A 55 -14.08 -0.01 4.42
C ASP A 55 -13.58 -1.45 4.37
N ILE A 56 -12.56 -1.73 3.55
CA ILE A 56 -11.96 -3.07 3.42
C ILE A 56 -11.34 -3.52 4.74
N SER A 57 -10.73 -2.61 5.52
CA SER A 57 -10.18 -2.96 6.84
C SER A 57 -11.26 -3.46 7.82
N LYS A 58 -12.50 -3.02 7.63
CA LYS A 58 -13.65 -3.38 8.48
C LYS A 58 -14.39 -4.62 7.96
N THR A 59 -14.56 -4.73 6.65
CA THR A 59 -15.41 -5.74 6.02
C THR A 59 -14.64 -6.94 5.49
N GLY A 60 -13.39 -6.75 5.08
CA GLY A 60 -12.62 -7.73 4.33
C GLY A 60 -13.09 -7.93 2.89
N GLU A 61 -14.02 -7.12 2.40
CA GLU A 61 -14.66 -7.29 1.09
C GLU A 61 -14.13 -6.26 0.07
N PRO A 62 -13.26 -6.67 -0.88
CA PRO A 62 -12.74 -5.77 -1.91
C PRO A 62 -13.71 -5.57 -3.08
N SER A 63 -14.75 -6.41 -3.22
CA SER A 63 -15.78 -6.21 -4.24
C SER A 63 -16.68 -5.02 -3.85
N PRO A 64 -17.01 -4.10 -4.78
CA PRO A 64 -16.89 -4.18 -6.23
C PRO A 64 -15.73 -3.34 -6.82
N TYR A 65 -14.66 -3.12 -6.06
CA TYR A 65 -13.56 -2.27 -6.51
C TYR A 65 -12.71 -2.99 -7.58
N ASP A 66 -12.27 -2.24 -8.60
CA ASP A 66 -11.32 -2.77 -9.57
C ASP A 66 -10.01 -3.14 -8.86
N TRP A 67 -9.67 -4.43 -8.85
CA TRP A 67 -8.54 -4.91 -8.07
C TRP A 67 -7.21 -4.36 -8.56
N LYS A 68 -7.02 -4.20 -9.88
CA LYS A 68 -5.78 -3.64 -10.44
C LYS A 68 -5.54 -2.24 -9.87
N CYS A 69 -6.53 -1.36 -9.98
CA CYS A 69 -6.41 0.02 -9.54
C CYS A 69 -6.34 0.13 -7.99
N LEU A 70 -7.12 -0.69 -7.27
CA LEU A 70 -7.06 -0.76 -5.81
C LEU A 70 -5.69 -1.22 -5.32
N ARG A 71 -5.10 -2.21 -5.98
CA ARG A 71 -3.76 -2.71 -5.66
C ARG A 71 -2.70 -1.64 -5.86
N SER A 72 -2.73 -0.88 -6.96
CA SER A 72 -1.85 0.28 -7.17
C SER A 72 -1.97 1.29 -6.03
N PHE A 73 -3.19 1.58 -5.59
CA PHE A 73 -3.42 2.46 -4.43
C PHE A 73 -2.82 1.90 -3.14
N ILE A 74 -3.02 0.60 -2.85
CA ILE A 74 -2.49 -0.07 -1.66
C ILE A 74 -0.96 -0.07 -1.65
N ILE A 75 -0.30 -0.32 -2.79
CA ILE A 75 1.16 -0.29 -2.91
C ILE A 75 1.69 1.09 -2.50
N VAL A 76 1.14 2.16 -3.07
CA VAL A 76 1.56 3.53 -2.78
C VAL A 76 1.25 3.93 -1.33
N MET A 77 0.09 3.50 -0.81
CA MET A 77 -0.28 3.73 0.59
C MET A 77 0.68 2.99 1.54
N ALA A 78 1.02 1.74 1.25
CA ALA A 78 1.98 0.96 2.04
C ALA A 78 3.36 1.60 2.07
N ARG A 79 3.86 2.04 0.90
CA ARG A 79 5.11 2.81 0.80
C ARG A 79 5.09 4.02 1.71
N ASP A 80 4.06 4.84 1.62
CA ASP A 80 3.97 6.09 2.39
C ASP A 80 3.84 5.83 3.89
N VAL A 81 2.99 4.88 4.28
CA VAL A 81 2.77 4.53 5.68
C VAL A 81 4.04 3.96 6.31
N LEU A 82 4.76 3.07 5.63
CA LEU A 82 6.00 2.50 6.14
C LEU A 82 7.10 3.57 6.25
N ASN A 83 7.24 4.47 5.27
CA ASN A 83 8.18 5.59 5.35
C ASN A 83 7.85 6.53 6.51
N GLN A 84 6.57 6.81 6.76
CA GLN A 84 6.12 7.59 7.92
C GLN A 84 6.43 6.88 9.24
N MET A 85 6.27 5.56 9.29
CA MET A 85 6.63 4.76 10.46
C MET A 85 8.14 4.83 10.70
N TYR A 86 8.96 4.64 9.66
CA TYR A 86 10.42 4.75 9.74
C TYR A 86 10.88 6.12 10.22
N SER A 87 10.28 7.18 9.69
CA SER A 87 10.54 8.55 10.15
C SER A 87 10.17 8.76 11.63
N ALA A 88 9.09 8.14 12.11
CA ALA A 88 8.64 8.25 13.50
C ALA A 88 9.42 7.35 14.47
N PHE A 89 9.89 6.20 14.00
CA PHE A 89 10.59 5.18 14.79
C PHE A 89 11.78 4.62 13.98
N PRO A 90 12.90 5.35 13.86
CA PRO A 90 14.06 4.93 13.06
C PRO A 90 14.88 3.85 13.80
N ASP A 91 14.26 2.71 14.05
CA ASP A 91 14.80 1.60 14.87
C ASP A 91 15.34 0.42 14.05
N MET A 92 15.29 0.52 12.71
CA MET A 92 16.05 -0.33 11.81
C MET A 92 17.43 0.28 11.55
N LYS A 93 18.48 -0.52 11.75
CA LYS A 93 19.86 -0.13 11.43
C LYS A 93 20.19 -0.70 10.07
N SER A 94 20.84 0.08 9.21
CA SER A 94 21.42 -0.45 7.98
C SER A 94 22.67 -1.27 8.34
N ASN A 95 22.57 -2.59 8.25
CA ASN A 95 23.66 -3.57 8.22
C ASN A 95 23.65 -4.25 6.84
N GLN A 96 24.76 -4.90 6.47
CA GLN A 96 24.96 -5.51 5.16
C GLN A 96 23.81 -6.45 4.77
N GLY A 97 22.87 -5.95 3.95
CA GLY A 97 21.74 -6.70 3.39
C GLY A 97 20.38 -6.59 4.10
N GLU A 98 20.23 -5.75 5.14
CA GLU A 98 18.94 -5.57 5.86
C GLU A 98 18.63 -4.07 6.07
N SER A 99 18.60 -3.27 5.01
CA SER A 99 18.13 -1.87 5.10
C SER A 99 16.60 -1.78 5.11
N PHE A 100 16.07 -0.69 5.69
CA PHE A 100 14.63 -0.42 5.65
C PHE A 100 14.13 -0.30 4.21
N GLU A 101 14.91 0.32 3.35
CA GLU A 101 14.58 0.55 1.95
C GLU A 101 14.50 -0.76 1.15
N GLU A 102 15.45 -1.69 1.36
CA GLU A 102 15.42 -3.00 0.70
C GLU A 102 14.21 -3.83 1.13
N GLU A 103 13.93 -3.85 2.43
CA GLU A 103 12.78 -4.56 2.99
C GLU A 103 11.44 -3.95 2.55
N LEU A 104 11.38 -2.63 2.43
CA LEU A 104 10.25 -1.93 1.85
C LEU A 104 10.03 -2.36 0.40
N ASP A 105 11.07 -2.31 -0.44
CA ASP A 105 11.00 -2.68 -1.86
C ASP A 105 10.47 -4.11 -2.03
N VAL A 106 10.95 -5.06 -1.21
CA VAL A 106 10.50 -6.46 -1.20
C VAL A 106 9.01 -6.56 -0.88
N ILE A 107 8.52 -5.89 0.16
CA ILE A 107 7.10 -5.91 0.51
C ILE A 107 6.23 -5.36 -0.63
N LEU A 108 6.64 -4.24 -1.25
CA LEU A 108 5.89 -3.64 -2.34
C LEU A 108 5.81 -4.57 -3.56
N GLN A 109 6.90 -5.29 -3.85
CA GLN A 109 6.94 -6.32 -4.91
C GLN A 109 6.01 -7.51 -4.60
N PHE A 110 5.96 -7.96 -3.34
CA PHE A 110 5.00 -9.01 -2.97
C PHE A 110 3.56 -8.55 -3.16
N ILE A 111 3.23 -7.31 -2.81
CA ILE A 111 1.88 -6.76 -3.06
C ILE A 111 1.60 -6.68 -4.57
N SER A 112 2.58 -6.24 -5.38
CA SER A 112 2.42 -6.19 -6.85
C SER A 112 2.30 -7.58 -7.50
N GLY A 113 2.74 -8.65 -6.83
CA GLY A 113 2.58 -10.03 -7.30
C GLY A 113 1.15 -10.56 -7.28
N PHE A 114 0.23 -9.94 -6.51
CA PHE A 114 -1.18 -10.32 -6.47
C PHE A 114 -1.94 -9.78 -7.70
N GLU A 115 -1.69 -10.28 -8.90
CA GLU A 115 -2.25 -9.75 -10.16
C GLU A 115 -3.74 -10.05 -10.34
N SER A 116 -4.14 -11.30 -10.19
CA SER A 116 -5.49 -11.71 -10.58
C SER A 116 -6.54 -11.46 -9.50
N LYS A 117 -6.15 -11.59 -8.22
CA LYS A 117 -7.08 -11.50 -7.08
C LYS A 117 -6.38 -10.94 -5.84
N PRO A 118 -7.12 -10.26 -4.94
CA PRO A 118 -6.59 -9.85 -3.64
C PRO A 118 -6.21 -11.06 -2.77
N PRO A 119 -5.18 -10.95 -1.93
CA PRO A 119 -4.86 -12.00 -0.97
C PRO A 119 -5.93 -12.09 0.12
N PHE A 120 -6.10 -13.28 0.73
CA PHE A 120 -7.03 -13.46 1.85
C PHE A 120 -6.65 -12.61 3.09
N THR A 121 -5.40 -12.12 3.14
CA THR A 121 -4.89 -11.22 4.18
C THR A 121 -5.17 -9.75 3.89
N LEU A 122 -5.83 -9.40 2.79
CA LEU A 122 -6.07 -8.01 2.39
C LEU A 122 -6.69 -7.17 3.52
N GLN A 123 -7.68 -7.71 4.23
CA GLN A 123 -8.28 -7.02 5.37
C GLN A 123 -7.23 -6.58 6.40
N ARG A 124 -6.33 -7.50 6.78
CA ARG A 124 -5.28 -7.25 7.77
C ARG A 124 -4.23 -6.28 7.26
N ILE A 125 -3.92 -6.34 5.96
CA ILE A 125 -3.06 -5.34 5.30
C ILE A 125 -3.71 -3.96 5.49
N CYS A 126 -4.98 -3.79 5.12
CA CYS A 126 -5.70 -2.53 5.25
C CYS A 126 -5.81 -2.05 6.71
N GLU A 127 -6.03 -2.95 7.68
CA GLU A 127 -6.03 -2.61 9.12
C GLU A 127 -4.69 -1.97 9.56
N LEU A 128 -3.57 -2.54 9.12
CA LEU A 128 -2.23 -2.00 9.43
C LEU A 128 -1.98 -0.66 8.73
N LEU A 129 -2.44 -0.50 7.49
CA LEU A 129 -2.24 0.75 6.74
C LEU A 129 -3.06 1.91 7.30
N ILE A 130 -4.30 1.67 7.76
CA ILE A 130 -5.17 2.71 8.32
C ILE A 130 -4.71 3.12 9.72
N ASN A 131 -4.24 2.17 10.53
CA ASN A 131 -3.88 2.42 11.93
C ASN A 131 -2.47 1.90 12.28
N PRO A 132 -1.41 2.37 11.61
CA PRO A 132 -0.07 1.78 11.71
C PRO A 132 0.53 1.88 13.13
N LYS A 133 0.16 2.93 13.86
CA LYS A 133 0.65 3.20 15.23
C LYS A 133 -0.17 2.54 16.34
N LYS A 134 -1.29 1.88 16.01
CA LYS A 134 -2.19 1.27 17.01
C LYS A 134 -1.51 0.14 17.76
N ASN A 135 -0.84 -0.75 17.03
CA ASN A 135 -0.20 -1.94 17.59
C ASN A 135 1.34 -1.85 17.58
N TYR A 136 1.91 -0.94 16.79
CA TYR A 136 3.36 -0.84 16.61
C TYR A 136 3.86 0.57 16.87
N LYS A 137 4.90 0.68 17.70
CA LYS A 137 5.72 1.88 17.90
C LYS A 137 7.17 1.58 17.50
N SER A 138 7.32 0.94 16.36
CA SER A 138 8.56 0.37 15.84
C SER A 138 8.40 0.11 14.35
N SER A 139 9.33 0.60 13.55
CA SER A 139 9.30 0.43 12.10
C SER A 139 9.69 -0.98 11.72
N LYS A 140 10.68 -1.52 12.43
CA LYS A 140 11.05 -2.94 12.34
C LYS A 140 9.81 -3.84 12.54
N LYS A 141 9.02 -3.62 13.60
CA LYS A 141 7.87 -4.49 13.91
C LYS A 141 6.72 -4.39 12.90
N ILE A 142 6.36 -3.18 12.44
CA ILE A 142 5.27 -3.05 11.46
C ILE A 142 5.70 -3.61 10.10
N LEU A 143 6.97 -3.45 9.73
CA LEU A 143 7.52 -4.01 8.50
C LEU A 143 7.40 -5.55 8.54
N PHE A 144 7.90 -6.20 9.59
CA PHE A 144 7.75 -7.66 9.76
C PHE A 144 6.29 -8.12 9.79
N ALA A 145 5.40 -7.33 10.41
CA ALA A 145 3.98 -7.67 10.44
C ALA A 145 3.38 -7.66 9.04
N LEU A 146 3.71 -6.65 8.22
CA LEU A 146 3.22 -6.53 6.86
C LEU A 146 3.86 -7.58 5.93
N GLU A 147 5.16 -7.84 6.08
CA GLU A 147 5.89 -8.90 5.38
C GLU A 147 5.19 -10.26 5.54
N LYS A 148 4.81 -10.63 6.77
CA LYS A 148 4.06 -11.88 7.02
C LYS A 148 2.69 -11.92 6.34
N LEU A 149 2.03 -10.79 6.16
CA LEU A 149 0.73 -10.72 5.52
C LEU A 149 0.83 -10.82 4.00
N VAL A 150 1.93 -10.35 3.42
CA VAL A 150 2.15 -10.41 1.96
C VAL A 150 2.85 -11.70 1.53
N ASN A 151 3.63 -12.33 2.41
CA ASN A 151 4.28 -13.63 2.18
C ASN A 151 3.32 -14.80 2.49
N VAL A 152 2.13 -14.76 1.91
CA VAL A 152 1.15 -15.84 1.95
C VAL A 152 1.16 -16.58 0.62
N THR A 153 1.20 -17.91 0.65
CA THR A 153 1.14 -18.72 -0.57
C THR A 153 -0.20 -18.51 -1.26
N ALA A 154 -0.16 -18.00 -2.49
CA ALA A 154 -1.32 -18.00 -3.38
C ALA A 154 -1.65 -19.46 -3.73
N ASN A 155 -2.62 -20.04 -3.04
CA ASN A 155 -3.30 -21.25 -3.51
C ASN A 155 -4.33 -20.89 -4.59
#